data_AF-A0A6B3ENU2-F1
#
_entry.id   AF-A0A6B3ENU2-F1
#
_cell.length_a   1.000
_cell.length_b   1.000
_cell.length_c   1.000
_cell.angle_alpha   90.00
_cell.angle_beta   90.00
_cell.angle_gamma   90.00
#
_symmetry.space_group_name_H-M   'P 1'
#
loop_
_entity.id
_entity.type
_entity.pdbx_description
1 polymer ?
#
loop_
_entity_poly.entity_id
_entity_poly.type
_entity_poly.pdbx_seq_one_letter_code
_entity_poly.pdbx_strand_id
1 'polypeptide(L)'
;FLPEAYAIKGREQEEAGALLLGRRSYEAFSAVWPGRAEFATYNALPKYVVSTTLGEDALVPGWGPTTLLRSLDEVAALKEGEG
;
A
#
# COMPACT_ATOMS: atom_id res chain seq x y z
N PHE A 1 18.08 -19.49 5.75
CA PHE A 1 17.96 -18.75 4.48
C PHE A 1 17.30 -19.71 3.49
N LEU A 2 16.15 -19.34 2.91
CA LEU A 2 15.38 -20.19 1.98
C LEU A 2 15.27 -19.44 0.64
N PRO A 3 16.19 -19.67 -0.31
CA PRO A 3 16.29 -18.91 -1.57
C PRO A 3 14.97 -18.85 -2.38
N GLU A 4 14.21 -19.94 -2.36
CA GLU A 4 12.92 -20.09 -3.03
C GLU A 4 11.84 -19.12 -2.51
N ALA A 5 11.84 -18.79 -1.21
CA ALA A 5 10.88 -17.86 -0.62
C ALA A 5 11.12 -16.41 -1.07
N TYR A 6 12.39 -16.04 -1.28
CA TYR A 6 12.76 -14.71 -1.76
C TYR A 6 12.42 -14.51 -3.24
N ALA A 7 12.56 -15.55 -4.07
CA ALA A 7 12.21 -15.48 -5.49
C ALA A 7 10.72 -15.29 -5.72
N ILE A 8 9.86 -15.92 -4.91
CA ILE A 8 8.39 -15.71 -4.96
C ILE A 8 8.05 -14.28 -4.57
N LYS A 9 8.65 -13.77 -3.48
CA LYS A 9 8.44 -12.39 -3.02
C LYS A 9 8.93 -11.34 -4.01
N GLY A 10 9.97 -11.64 -4.80
CA GLY A 10 10.45 -10.75 -5.87
C GLY A 10 9.42 -10.58 -6.98
N ARG A 11 8.82 -11.67 -7.48
CA ARG A 11 7.80 -11.61 -8.53
C ARG A 11 6.50 -10.93 -8.07
N GLU A 12 6.05 -11.23 -6.85
CA GLU A 12 4.89 -10.52 -6.26
C GLU A 12 5.09 -8.99 -6.22
N GLN A 13 6.34 -8.52 -6.06
CA GLN A 13 6.66 -7.09 -6.05
C GLN A 13 6.63 -6.45 -7.44
N GLU A 14 7.03 -7.20 -8.48
CA GLU A 14 7.00 -6.72 -9.86
C GLU A 14 5.57 -6.74 -10.44
N GLU A 15 4.73 -7.68 -9.99
CA GLU A 15 3.35 -7.82 -10.46
C GLU A 15 2.34 -6.94 -9.69
N ALA A 16 2.66 -6.52 -8.46
CA ALA A 16 1.76 -5.70 -7.67
C ALA A 16 1.72 -4.25 -8.16
N GLY A 17 0.57 -3.84 -8.73
CA GLY A 17 0.32 -2.46 -9.17
C GLY A 17 0.10 -1.46 -8.01
N ALA A 18 -0.40 -1.93 -6.87
CA ALA A 18 -0.72 -1.09 -5.71
C ALA A 18 -0.80 -1.89 -4.39
N LEU A 19 -0.88 -1.16 -3.27
CA LEU A 19 -1.14 -1.72 -1.94
C LEU A 19 -2.55 -1.36 -1.46
N LEU A 20 -3.34 -2.36 -1.07
CA LEU A 20 -4.63 -2.15 -0.40
C LEU A 20 -4.50 -2.46 1.09
N LEU A 21 -4.76 -1.47 1.94
CA LEU A 21 -4.56 -1.53 3.38
C LEU A 21 -5.84 -1.14 4.13
N GLY A 22 -6.04 -1.72 5.32
CA GLY A 22 -6.94 -1.15 6.31
C GLY A 22 -6.24 -0.06 7.14
N ARG A 23 -7.02 0.78 7.85
CA ARG A 23 -6.51 1.85 8.72
C ARG A 23 -5.35 1.43 9.63
N ARG A 24 -5.53 0.35 10.42
CA ARG A 24 -4.54 -0.06 11.44
C ARG A 24 -3.22 -0.50 10.81
N SER A 25 -3.29 -1.16 9.66
CA SER A 25 -2.09 -1.56 8.92
C SER A 25 -1.39 -0.34 8.33
N TYR A 26 -2.14 0.63 7.80
CA TYR A 26 -1.57 1.89 7.33
C TYR A 26 -0.84 2.63 8.45
N GLU A 27 -1.48 2.83 9.61
CA GLU A 27 -0.86 3.51 10.76
C GLU A 27 0.42 2.80 11.23
N ALA A 28 0.41 1.46 11.27
CA ALA A 28 1.57 0.68 11.70
C ALA A 28 2.75 0.78 10.72
N PHE A 29 2.48 0.82 9.42
CA PHE A 29 3.51 0.76 8.39
C PHE A 29 4.02 2.14 7.96
N SER A 30 3.13 3.13 7.88
CA SER A 30 3.46 4.51 7.48
C SER A 30 4.50 5.16 8.39
N ALA A 31 4.57 4.78 9.66
CA ALA A 31 5.57 5.27 10.60
C ALA A 31 7.00 4.74 10.35
N VAL A 32 7.15 3.63 9.60
CA VAL A 32 8.41 2.88 9.51
C VAL A 32 8.95 2.79 8.08
N TRP A 33 8.07 2.56 7.11
CA TRP A 33 8.48 2.21 5.75
C TRP A 33 9.07 3.35 4.91
N PRO A 34 8.64 4.62 5.02
CA PRO A 34 9.17 5.71 4.18
C PRO A 34 10.69 5.88 4.23
N GLY A 35 11.31 5.54 5.37
CA GLY A 35 12.76 5.62 5.56
C GLY A 35 13.58 4.44 5.04
N ARG A 36 12.94 3.39 4.48
CA ARG A 36 13.62 2.17 4.03
C ARG A 36 13.98 2.21 2.55
N ALA A 37 15.19 2.68 2.26
CA ALA A 37 15.69 2.82 0.90
C ALA A 37 15.80 1.49 0.15
N GLU A 38 16.00 0.38 0.86
CA GLU A 38 16.06 -0.97 0.30
C GLU A 38 14.71 -1.47 -0.24
N PHE A 39 13.61 -0.75 0.03
CA PHE A 39 12.26 -1.03 -0.48
C PHE A 39 11.68 0.14 -1.30
N ALA A 40 12.53 0.93 -1.96
CA ALA A 40 12.13 2.12 -2.71
C ALA A 40 10.99 1.85 -3.72
N THR A 41 11.03 0.72 -4.44
CA THR A 41 9.95 0.33 -5.37
C THR A 41 8.60 0.17 -4.66
N TYR A 42 8.58 -0.52 -3.51
CA TYR A 42 7.35 -0.73 -2.74
C TYR A 42 6.85 0.56 -2.08
N ASN A 43 7.78 1.42 -1.66
CA ASN A 43 7.46 2.74 -1.15
C ASN A 43 6.83 3.64 -2.23
N ALA A 44 7.20 3.47 -3.50
CA ALA A 44 6.64 4.22 -4.62
C ALA A 44 5.26 3.74 -5.07
N LEU A 45 4.87 2.48 -4.81
CA LEU A 45 3.56 1.94 -5.22
C LEU A 45 2.40 2.82 -4.71
N PRO A 46 1.34 3.05 -5.51
CA PRO A 46 0.10 3.61 -5.03
C PRO A 46 -0.46 2.82 -3.83
N LYS A 47 -1.05 3.53 -2.87
CA LYS A 47 -1.69 2.95 -1.69
C LYS A 47 -3.16 3.33 -1.65
N TYR A 48 -4.01 2.35 -1.44
CA TYR A 48 -5.43 2.52 -1.18
C TYR A 48 -5.71 2.12 0.26
N VAL A 49 -6.27 3.02 1.06
CA VAL A 49 -6.56 2.78 2.47
C VAL A 49 -8.06 2.77 2.70
N VAL A 50 -8.61 1.60 3.04
CA VAL A 50 -10.03 1.46 3.36
C VAL A 50 -10.27 1.92 4.79
N SER A 51 -10.90 3.09 4.94
CA SER A 51 -11.27 3.63 6.25
C SER A 51 -12.34 4.73 6.16
N THR A 52 -13.31 4.66 7.06
CA THR A 52 -14.29 5.74 7.29
C THR A 52 -13.80 6.79 8.30
N THR A 53 -12.73 6.51 9.03
CA THR A 53 -12.29 7.32 10.18
C THR A 53 -10.91 7.95 10.03
N LEU A 54 -10.08 7.46 9.09
CA LEU A 54 -8.76 8.04 8.84
C LEU A 54 -8.94 9.34 8.06
N GLY A 55 -8.42 10.45 8.59
CA GLY A 55 -8.43 11.75 7.92
C GLY A 55 -7.27 11.91 6.94
N GLU A 56 -7.38 12.84 6.00
CA GLU A 56 -6.29 13.17 5.07
C GLU A 56 -5.09 13.80 5.78
N ASP A 57 -5.33 14.49 6.89
CA ASP A 57 -4.33 15.06 7.79
C ASP A 57 -3.45 14.01 8.47
N ALA A 58 -3.93 12.76 8.55
CA ALA A 58 -3.18 11.63 9.09
C ALA A 58 -2.30 10.92 8.04
N LEU A 59 -2.30 11.38 6.78
CA LEU A 59 -1.48 10.78 5.73
C LEU A 59 -0.02 11.23 5.84
N VAL A 60 0.90 10.26 5.77
CA VAL A 60 2.34 10.50 5.91
C VAL A 60 2.97 10.82 4.54
N PRO A 61 3.72 11.93 4.41
CA PRO A 61 4.44 12.22 3.18
C PRO A 61 5.61 11.25 2.96
N GLY A 62 6.02 11.10 1.70
CA GLY A 62 7.19 10.27 1.35
C GLY A 62 6.93 8.77 1.31
N TRP A 63 5.67 8.33 1.42
CA TRP A 63 5.28 6.94 1.22
C TRP A 63 4.45 6.69 -0.05
N GLY A 64 4.73 7.45 -1.11
CA GLY A 64 3.99 7.34 -2.38
C GLY A 64 2.56 7.88 -2.32
N PRO A 65 1.84 7.87 -3.47
CA PRO A 65 0.46 8.35 -3.55
C PRO A 65 -0.46 7.52 -2.66
N THR A 66 -1.33 8.17 -1.88
CA THR A 66 -2.30 7.49 -1.01
C THR A 66 -3.71 7.99 -1.28
N THR A 67 -4.64 7.07 -1.53
CA THR A 67 -6.07 7.33 -1.76
C THR A 67 -6.88 6.68 -0.64
N LEU A 68 -7.80 7.43 -0.03
CA LEU A 68 -8.71 6.91 0.99
C LEU A 68 -9.97 6.35 0.34
N LEU A 69 -10.26 5.08 0.59
CA LEU A 69 -11.51 4.43 0.18
C LEU A 69 -12.49 4.42 1.36
N ARG A 70 -13.66 4.98 1.18
CA ARG A 70 -14.67 5.22 2.22
C ARG A 70 -15.74 4.15 2.30
N SER A 71 -15.82 3.26 1.32
CA SER A 71 -16.83 2.19 1.27
C SER A 71 -16.31 0.95 0.55
N LEU A 72 -17.07 -0.15 0.65
CA LEU A 72 -16.82 -1.36 -0.15
C LEU A 72 -17.16 -1.16 -1.63
N ASP A 73 -18.07 -0.23 -1.95
CA ASP A 73 -18.41 0.09 -3.33
C ASP A 73 -17.22 0.74 -4.05
N GLU A 74 -16.47 1.61 -3.35
CA GLU A 74 -15.23 2.19 -3.88
C GLU A 74 -14.12 1.14 -4.07
N VAL A 75 -14.07 0.12 -3.20
CA VAL A 75 -13.18 -1.03 -3.39
C VAL A 75 -13.59 -1.86 -4.61
N ALA A 76 -14.90 -2.07 -4.80
CA ALA A 76 -15.42 -2.78 -5.97
C ALA A 76 -15.11 -2.02 -7.27
N ALA A 77 -15.31 -0.69 -7.28
CA ALA A 77 -14.97 0.15 -8.43
C ALA A 77 -13.46 0.14 -8.73
N LEU A 78 -12.61 0.18 -7.70
CA LEU A 78 -11.16 0.05 -7.88
C LEU A 78 -10.78 -1.27 -8.56
N LYS A 79 -11.42 -2.38 -8.17
CA LYS A 79 -11.16 -3.70 -8.75
C LYS A 79 -11.51 -3.77 -10.25
N GLU A 80 -12.48 -2.99 -10.70
CA GLU A 80 -12.89 -2.96 -12.11
C GLU A 80 -11.96 -2.10 -13.00
N GLY A 81 -11.10 -1.28 -12.40
CA GLY A 81 -10.09 -0.48 -13.11
C GLY A 81 -8.74 -1.18 -13.27
N GLU A 82 -7.76 -0.43 -13.79
CA GLU A 82 -6.34 -0.81 -13.71
C GLU A 82 -5.86 -0.54 -12.29
N GLY A 83 -6.06 -1.52 -11.40
CA GLY A 83 -5.59 -1.47 -10.02
C GLY A 83 -4.07 -1.37 -9.91
#